data_AF-A0A959V5Q8-F1
#
_entry.id   AF-A0A959V5Q8-F1
#
_cell.length_a   1.000
_cell.length_b   1.000
_cell.length_c   1.000
_cell.angle_alpha   90.00
_cell.angle_beta   90.00
_cell.angle_gamma   90.00
#
_symmetry.space_group_name_H-M   'P 1'
#
loop_
_entity.id
_entity.type
_entity.pdbx_description
1 polymer ?
#
loop_
_entity_poly.entity_id
_entity_poly.type
_entity_poly.pdbx_seq_one_letter_code
_entity_poly.pdbx_strand_id
1 'polypeptide(L)'
;MIPRSRLRSWSYARKFLLTGLSWLLVTGSDLHAQGSFPFTSGPIPQCDTSAFTANVSGVGVLEPGGSWFGLYLESIEINITSDHPETLEILLTSPQGTTIVLSAFNGAGGQNYTSTLFPWYGGSNITSGSAPFSGSWWPQNGSLGSFDYENANGTWTVTVIDTACANGGGGPNGTWTPGWFDGGGGSGIAFGLASPPPCMNPAPDGFGVVCPGGTVDILGYYLGWDPSWTYEVFDGNYVPVADPTAVSQPGFYNVEAYDPWDGCLYYVYYDLQGGAAPNLGPDQLVSDCGGAQTNLTALFPLAGLTTSWTFNGSAI
;
A
#
# COMPACT_ATOMS: atom_id res chain seq x y z
N MET A 1 8.95 76.11 -25.40
CA MET A 1 9.83 75.00 -24.96
C MET A 1 9.14 74.25 -23.83
N ILE A 2 9.23 72.92 -23.88
CA ILE A 2 8.70 71.88 -22.96
C ILE A 2 7.20 71.51 -23.16
N PRO A 3 6.89 70.30 -23.70
CA PRO A 3 5.54 69.86 -24.02
C PRO A 3 4.90 68.93 -22.97
N ARG A 4 3.57 68.79 -23.07
CA ARG A 4 2.71 67.82 -22.38
C ARG A 4 2.81 66.41 -22.98
N SER A 5 2.77 65.36 -22.15
CA SER A 5 2.28 64.01 -22.50
C SER A 5 1.80 63.29 -21.23
N ARG A 6 0.48 63.22 -21.00
CA ARG A 6 -0.49 62.17 -21.41
C ARG A 6 -0.29 60.81 -20.70
N LEU A 7 -1.11 60.61 -19.67
CA LEU A 7 -1.63 59.30 -19.24
C LEU A 7 -2.30 58.60 -20.44
N ARG A 8 -1.92 57.34 -20.70
CA ARG A 8 -2.72 56.38 -21.47
C ARG A 8 -2.59 55.01 -20.82
N SER A 9 -3.71 54.55 -20.26
CA SER A 9 -3.99 53.15 -19.97
C SER A 9 -3.92 52.33 -21.26
N TRP A 10 -3.23 51.19 -21.23
CA TRP A 10 -3.40 50.12 -22.19
C TRP A 10 -3.74 48.84 -21.45
N SER A 11 -4.94 48.36 -21.71
CA SER A 11 -5.44 47.04 -21.40
C SER A 11 -4.80 46.00 -22.31
N TYR A 12 -4.27 44.92 -21.74
CA TYR A 12 -4.17 43.64 -22.43
C TYR A 12 -4.54 42.55 -21.43
N ALA A 13 -5.82 42.18 -21.44
CA ALA A 13 -6.30 40.96 -20.82
C ALA A 13 -5.85 39.78 -21.68
N ARG A 14 -4.88 38.99 -21.18
CA ARG A 14 -4.62 37.66 -21.73
C ARG A 14 -5.60 36.68 -21.08
N LYS A 15 -6.56 36.24 -21.90
CA LYS A 15 -7.35 35.02 -21.68
C LYS A 15 -6.38 33.84 -21.57
N PHE A 16 -6.18 33.30 -20.37
CA PHE A 16 -5.74 31.92 -20.20
C PHE A 16 -7.00 31.06 -20.14
N LEU A 17 -7.11 30.10 -21.07
CA LEU A 17 -8.10 29.05 -20.99
C LEU A 17 -7.90 28.30 -19.67
N LEU A 18 -8.93 28.28 -18.81
CA LEU A 18 -9.06 27.28 -17.76
C LEU A 18 -9.42 25.95 -18.41
N THR A 19 -8.41 25.17 -18.77
CA THR A 19 -8.57 23.71 -18.86
C THR A 19 -8.26 23.15 -17.48
N GLY A 20 -9.29 22.61 -16.83
CA GLY A 20 -9.22 22.10 -15.47
C GLY A 20 -8.17 21.00 -15.33
N LEU A 21 -7.14 21.28 -14.54
CA LEU A 21 -6.43 20.25 -13.79
C LEU A 21 -6.98 20.32 -12.37
N SER A 22 -7.79 19.33 -12.03
CA SER A 22 -8.21 19.08 -10.66
C SER A 22 -6.94 18.85 -9.84
N TRP A 23 -6.68 19.73 -8.88
CA TRP A 23 -5.71 19.48 -7.83
C TRP A 23 -6.26 18.35 -6.98
N LEU A 24 -5.82 17.12 -7.25
CA LEU A 24 -5.90 16.06 -6.26
C LEU A 24 -4.82 16.38 -5.21
N LEU A 25 -5.18 17.20 -4.23
CA LEU A 25 -4.51 17.13 -2.93
C LEU A 25 -4.71 15.70 -2.45
N VAL A 26 -3.70 14.84 -2.62
CA VAL A 26 -3.52 13.71 -1.74
C VAL A 26 -3.06 14.32 -0.42
N THR A 27 -4.02 14.83 0.37
CA THR A 27 -3.81 14.84 1.81
C THR A 27 -3.53 13.39 2.16
N GLY A 28 -2.36 13.11 2.76
CA GLY A 28 -2.06 11.81 3.31
C GLY A 28 -3.21 11.39 4.21
N SER A 29 -4.08 10.54 3.66
CA SER A 29 -4.95 9.71 4.44
C SER A 29 -4.06 8.57 4.91
N ASP A 30 -3.94 8.44 6.21
CA ASP A 30 -3.55 7.21 6.86
C ASP A 30 -4.02 6.01 6.02
N LEU A 31 -3.09 5.17 5.59
CA LEU A 31 -3.33 3.89 4.92
C LEU A 31 -4.01 2.94 5.91
N HIS A 32 -5.27 3.22 6.26
CA HIS A 32 -6.13 2.40 7.12
C HIS A 32 -7.60 2.44 6.66
N ALA A 33 -7.88 2.80 5.41
CA ALA A 33 -9.21 2.59 4.85
C ALA A 33 -9.39 1.11 4.44
N GLN A 34 -9.75 0.29 5.42
CA GLN A 34 -10.28 -1.08 5.26
C GLN A 34 -11.41 -1.05 4.22
N GLY A 35 -11.28 -1.79 3.13
CA GLY A 35 -12.31 -1.85 2.11
C GLY A 35 -13.49 -2.69 2.60
N SER A 36 -14.55 -2.05 3.10
CA SER A 36 -15.85 -2.70 3.26
C SER A 36 -16.63 -2.58 1.95
N PHE A 37 -17.06 -3.71 1.41
CA PHE A 37 -17.83 -3.80 0.17
C PHE A 37 -19.28 -4.13 0.52
N PRO A 38 -20.22 -3.20 0.29
CA PRO A 38 -21.63 -3.45 0.61
C PRO A 38 -22.23 -4.46 -0.35
N PHE A 39 -23.14 -5.27 0.17
CA PHE A 39 -23.96 -6.18 -0.65
C PHE A 39 -25.12 -5.41 -1.30
N THR A 40 -25.72 -5.99 -2.35
CA THR A 40 -27.02 -5.51 -2.84
C THR A 40 -28.12 -5.75 -1.80
N SER A 41 -29.17 -4.93 -1.84
CA SER A 41 -30.35 -5.11 -0.99
C SER A 41 -31.48 -5.74 -1.79
N GLY A 42 -32.42 -6.41 -1.11
CA GLY A 42 -33.62 -6.92 -1.77
C GLY A 42 -34.53 -7.75 -0.89
N PRO A 43 -35.69 -8.13 -1.43
CA PRO A 43 -36.65 -8.96 -0.71
C PRO A 43 -36.13 -10.39 -0.54
N ILE A 44 -36.60 -11.05 0.51
CA ILE A 44 -36.44 -12.50 0.72
C ILE A 44 -37.85 -13.09 0.68
N PRO A 45 -38.32 -13.54 -0.51
CA PRO A 45 -39.61 -14.20 -0.64
C PRO A 45 -39.61 -15.55 0.09
N GLN A 46 -40.78 -15.92 0.61
CA GLN A 46 -40.94 -17.21 1.27
C GLN A 46 -40.81 -18.36 0.29
N CYS A 47 -40.14 -19.43 0.71
CA CYS A 47 -39.92 -20.61 -0.13
C CYS A 47 -39.21 -20.32 -1.43
N ASP A 48 -38.30 -19.36 -1.39
CA ASP A 48 -37.47 -18.98 -2.51
C ASP A 48 -36.01 -18.81 -2.07
N THR A 49 -35.14 -18.72 -3.06
CA THR A 49 -33.72 -18.42 -2.87
C THR A 49 -33.42 -17.04 -3.39
N SER A 50 -32.92 -16.18 -2.52
CA SER A 50 -32.46 -14.82 -2.85
C SER A 50 -30.95 -14.75 -2.79
N ALA A 51 -30.34 -14.03 -3.73
CA ALA A 51 -28.89 -13.84 -3.81
C ALA A 51 -28.55 -12.35 -3.79
N PHE A 52 -27.64 -11.98 -2.89
CA PHE A 52 -27.17 -10.61 -2.68
C PHE A 52 -25.68 -10.56 -2.95
N THR A 53 -25.23 -9.61 -3.76
CA THR A 53 -23.85 -9.62 -4.28
C THR A 53 -23.05 -8.40 -3.86
N ALA A 54 -21.77 -8.59 -3.61
CA ALA A 54 -20.78 -7.55 -3.40
C ALA A 54 -19.66 -7.72 -4.42
N ASN A 55 -19.36 -6.66 -5.17
CA ASN A 55 -18.27 -6.67 -6.15
C ASN A 55 -17.00 -6.14 -5.50
N VAL A 56 -16.04 -7.04 -5.25
CA VAL A 56 -14.77 -6.75 -4.60
C VAL A 56 -13.70 -6.53 -5.67
N SER A 57 -12.90 -5.48 -5.50
CA SER A 57 -11.76 -5.19 -6.36
C SER A 57 -10.64 -4.53 -5.56
N GLY A 58 -9.38 -4.74 -5.97
CA GLY A 58 -8.21 -4.16 -5.30
C GLY A 58 -7.72 -4.92 -4.06
N VAL A 59 -8.28 -6.10 -3.75
CA VAL A 59 -7.84 -6.95 -2.63
C VAL A 59 -6.77 -7.93 -3.09
N GLY A 60 -7.06 -8.74 -4.13
CA GLY A 60 -6.14 -9.77 -4.61
C GLY A 60 -6.25 -11.07 -3.81
N VAL A 61 -5.13 -11.80 -3.67
CA VAL A 61 -5.09 -13.10 -2.98
C VAL A 61 -5.15 -12.90 -1.47
N LEU A 62 -6.03 -13.66 -0.80
CA LEU A 62 -6.15 -13.67 0.64
C LEU A 62 -5.06 -14.50 1.29
N GLU A 63 -4.58 -14.03 2.44
CA GLU A 63 -3.71 -14.77 3.34
C GLU A 63 -4.49 -15.21 4.59
N PRO A 64 -4.01 -16.21 5.33
CA PRO A 64 -4.60 -16.60 6.60
C PRO A 64 -4.68 -15.45 7.60
N GLY A 65 -5.78 -15.39 8.34
CA GLY A 65 -5.94 -14.46 9.45
C GLY A 65 -4.82 -14.62 10.49
N GLY A 66 -4.18 -13.50 10.85
CA GLY A 66 -3.00 -13.51 11.72
C GLY A 66 -1.68 -13.86 11.03
N SER A 67 -1.66 -13.94 9.69
CA SER A 67 -0.42 -13.91 8.91
C SER A 67 0.41 -12.66 9.23
N TRP A 68 1.70 -12.72 8.92
CA TRP A 68 2.64 -11.61 9.10
C TRP A 68 2.56 -10.60 7.96
N PHE A 69 1.93 -10.99 6.85
CA PHE A 69 1.75 -10.15 5.66
C PHE A 69 0.41 -10.48 5.00
N GLY A 70 -0.07 -9.53 4.19
CA GLY A 70 -1.20 -9.73 3.30
C GLY A 70 -2.57 -9.30 3.85
N LEU A 71 -3.55 -9.34 2.95
CA LEU A 71 -4.95 -9.09 3.24
C LEU A 71 -5.62 -10.39 3.63
N TYR A 72 -6.46 -10.36 4.65
CA TYR A 72 -7.30 -11.49 5.03
C TYR A 72 -8.76 -11.05 5.11
N LEU A 73 -9.68 -12.01 5.02
CA LEU A 73 -11.10 -11.74 5.20
C LEU A 73 -11.38 -11.47 6.69
N GLU A 74 -11.54 -10.20 7.05
CA GLU A 74 -11.65 -9.77 8.44
C GLU A 74 -13.04 -10.02 9.01
N SER A 75 -14.08 -9.73 8.23
CA SER A 75 -15.45 -9.95 8.67
C SER A 75 -16.47 -9.92 7.55
N ILE A 76 -17.65 -10.45 7.83
CA ILE A 76 -18.89 -10.18 7.09
C ILE A 76 -19.98 -9.73 8.08
N GLU A 77 -20.63 -8.62 7.79
CA GLU A 77 -21.82 -8.17 8.52
C GLU A 77 -23.07 -8.43 7.67
N ILE A 78 -24.14 -8.92 8.31
CA ILE A 78 -25.46 -9.07 7.70
C ILE A 78 -26.56 -8.44 8.56
N ASN A 79 -27.53 -7.86 7.87
CA ASN A 79 -28.75 -7.27 8.40
C ASN A 79 -29.93 -7.83 7.63
N ILE A 80 -30.75 -8.63 8.30
CA ILE A 80 -31.93 -9.28 7.71
C ILE A 80 -33.13 -9.01 8.60
N THR A 81 -34.16 -8.43 8.00
CA THR A 81 -35.49 -8.34 8.63
C THR A 81 -36.28 -9.59 8.27
N SER A 82 -36.72 -10.35 9.27
CA SER A 82 -37.56 -11.54 9.11
C SER A 82 -38.28 -11.86 10.42
N ASP A 83 -39.55 -12.25 10.31
CA ASP A 83 -40.36 -12.75 11.43
C ASP A 83 -40.22 -14.27 11.67
N HIS A 84 -39.27 -14.92 10.96
CA HIS A 84 -39.01 -16.37 10.97
C HIS A 84 -37.55 -16.75 10.68
N PRO A 85 -36.54 -16.15 11.34
CA PRO A 85 -35.13 -16.49 11.10
C PRO A 85 -34.83 -18.00 11.20
N GLU A 86 -35.63 -18.75 11.97
CA GLU A 86 -35.53 -20.20 12.13
C GLU A 86 -35.81 -21.04 10.87
N THR A 87 -36.34 -20.44 9.81
CA THR A 87 -36.54 -21.14 8.52
C THR A 87 -35.53 -20.72 7.45
N LEU A 88 -34.60 -19.83 7.79
CA LEU A 88 -33.60 -19.32 6.87
C LEU A 88 -32.32 -20.17 6.90
N GLU A 89 -31.76 -20.40 5.72
CA GLU A 89 -30.39 -20.86 5.51
C GLU A 89 -29.61 -19.77 4.77
N ILE A 90 -28.49 -19.34 5.37
CA ILE A 90 -27.70 -18.19 4.95
C ILE A 90 -26.27 -18.67 4.67
N LEU A 91 -25.84 -18.52 3.42
CA LEU A 91 -24.52 -18.95 2.95
C LEU A 91 -23.72 -17.76 2.43
N LEU A 92 -22.40 -17.86 2.53
CA LEU A 92 -21.46 -16.96 1.86
C LEU A 92 -20.66 -17.76 0.84
N THR A 93 -20.64 -17.30 -0.40
CA THR A 93 -19.88 -17.90 -1.51
C THR A 93 -18.85 -16.91 -2.06
N SER A 94 -17.60 -17.36 -2.20
CA SER A 94 -16.51 -16.58 -2.78
C SER A 94 -16.57 -16.52 -4.32
N PRO A 95 -15.82 -15.60 -4.96
CA PRO A 95 -15.72 -15.55 -6.42
C PRO A 95 -15.21 -16.85 -7.07
N GLN A 96 -14.47 -17.67 -6.33
CA GLN A 96 -13.96 -18.96 -6.81
C GLN A 96 -14.89 -20.15 -6.48
N GLY A 97 -16.01 -19.91 -5.80
CA GLY A 97 -17.08 -20.88 -5.56
C GLY A 97 -17.01 -21.61 -4.22
N THR A 98 -16.01 -21.35 -3.39
CA THR A 98 -15.97 -21.86 -2.02
C THR A 98 -17.14 -21.29 -1.23
N THR A 99 -17.78 -22.11 -0.40
CA THR A 99 -19.00 -21.72 0.32
C THR A 99 -18.93 -22.16 1.78
N ILE A 100 -19.36 -21.29 2.69
CA ILE A 100 -19.55 -21.60 4.11
C ILE A 100 -21.00 -21.30 4.53
N VAL A 101 -21.43 -21.92 5.63
CA VAL A 101 -22.76 -21.68 6.22
C VAL A 101 -22.61 -20.69 7.36
N LEU A 102 -23.15 -19.48 7.19
CA LEU A 102 -23.16 -18.46 8.23
C LEU A 102 -24.15 -18.83 9.33
N SER A 103 -25.40 -19.15 8.95
CA SER A 103 -26.48 -19.58 9.85
C SER A 103 -27.47 -20.45 9.07
N ALA A 104 -27.96 -21.52 9.67
CA ALA A 104 -29.01 -22.35 9.09
C ALA A 104 -29.99 -22.83 10.16
N PHE A 105 -31.26 -22.47 9.98
CA PHE A 105 -32.39 -22.86 10.82
C PHE A 105 -32.25 -22.47 12.30
N ASN A 106 -31.63 -21.31 12.57
CA ASN A 106 -31.49 -20.75 13.93
C ASN A 106 -32.44 -19.57 14.15
N GLY A 107 -32.86 -19.36 15.40
CA GLY A 107 -33.68 -18.20 15.76
C GLY A 107 -34.57 -18.45 16.97
N ALA A 108 -34.96 -19.71 17.18
CA ALA A 108 -35.77 -20.16 18.31
C ALA A 108 -37.07 -19.35 18.52
N GLY A 109 -37.70 -18.89 17.43
CA GLY A 109 -38.94 -18.10 17.45
C GLY A 109 -38.74 -16.60 17.73
N GLY A 110 -37.49 -16.13 17.81
CA GLY A 110 -37.16 -14.72 17.79
C GLY A 110 -37.26 -14.13 16.38
N GLN A 111 -36.80 -12.88 16.19
CA GLN A 111 -36.88 -12.19 14.90
C GLN A 111 -35.55 -11.53 14.55
N ASN A 112 -35.26 -11.44 13.25
CA ASN A 112 -34.16 -10.66 12.66
C ASN A 112 -32.71 -11.13 12.93
N TYR A 113 -31.85 -10.67 12.02
CA TYR A 113 -30.41 -10.53 12.18
C TYR A 113 -30.12 -9.02 12.15
N THR A 114 -29.61 -8.45 13.23
CA THR A 114 -29.42 -7.00 13.42
C THR A 114 -27.97 -6.71 13.79
N SER A 115 -27.21 -6.12 12.86
CA SER A 115 -25.77 -5.98 12.92
C SER A 115 -25.11 -7.28 13.37
N THR A 116 -25.46 -8.37 12.68
CA THR A 116 -24.86 -9.69 12.93
C THR A 116 -23.53 -9.73 12.20
N LEU A 117 -22.45 -9.67 12.97
CA LEU A 117 -21.09 -9.69 12.48
C LEU A 117 -20.50 -11.10 12.61
N PHE A 118 -19.95 -11.64 11.54
CA PHE A 118 -19.10 -12.82 11.58
C PHE A 118 -17.66 -12.36 11.40
N PRO A 119 -16.85 -12.27 12.48
CA PRO A 119 -15.45 -11.90 12.38
C PRO A 119 -14.58 -13.10 12.01
N TRP A 120 -13.35 -12.84 11.57
CA TRP A 120 -12.33 -13.87 11.33
C TRP A 120 -11.98 -14.65 12.60
N TYR A 121 -12.06 -13.96 13.75
CA TYR A 121 -11.75 -14.48 15.08
C TYR A 121 -12.75 -13.95 16.12
N GLY A 122 -13.18 -14.83 17.02
CA GLY A 122 -14.03 -14.48 18.15
C GLY A 122 -15.51 -14.74 17.92
N GLY A 123 -16.30 -14.58 19.00
CA GLY A 123 -17.72 -14.91 19.02
C GLY A 123 -18.01 -16.36 19.42
N SER A 124 -19.23 -16.61 19.90
CA SER A 124 -19.76 -17.96 20.09
C SER A 124 -20.37 -18.44 18.77
N ASN A 125 -20.43 -19.75 18.54
CA ASN A 125 -21.11 -20.29 17.36
C ASN A 125 -22.58 -19.85 17.35
N ILE A 126 -23.07 -19.38 16.20
CA ILE A 126 -24.43 -18.85 16.07
C ILE A 126 -25.53 -19.85 16.48
N THR A 127 -25.25 -21.15 16.37
CA THR A 127 -26.16 -22.23 16.83
C THR A 127 -26.43 -22.23 18.34
N SER A 128 -25.59 -21.53 19.12
CA SER A 128 -25.80 -21.38 20.57
C SER A 128 -26.69 -20.19 20.94
N GLY A 129 -27.00 -19.31 19.98
CA GLY A 129 -27.80 -18.11 20.18
C GLY A 129 -29.28 -18.28 19.81
N SER A 130 -30.05 -17.25 20.10
CA SER A 130 -31.45 -17.08 19.67
C SER A 130 -31.63 -15.70 19.04
N ALA A 131 -32.57 -15.57 18.12
CA ALA A 131 -32.85 -14.28 17.50
C ALA A 131 -33.48 -13.30 18.52
N PRO A 132 -33.25 -11.97 18.41
CA PRO A 132 -32.46 -11.30 17.39
C PRO A 132 -30.96 -11.58 17.51
N PHE A 133 -30.36 -12.01 16.40
CA PHE A 133 -28.91 -12.18 16.34
C PHE A 133 -28.28 -10.79 16.21
N SER A 134 -27.41 -10.43 17.15
CA SER A 134 -26.70 -9.15 17.14
C SER A 134 -25.28 -9.29 17.67
N GLY A 135 -24.38 -8.44 17.20
CA GLY A 135 -22.97 -8.50 17.56
C GLY A 135 -22.22 -9.65 16.87
N SER A 136 -21.14 -10.12 17.50
CA SER A 136 -20.19 -11.06 16.89
C SER A 136 -20.56 -12.52 17.12
N TRP A 137 -20.66 -13.29 16.02
CA TRP A 137 -20.95 -14.72 16.01
C TRP A 137 -19.97 -15.49 15.14
N TRP A 138 -19.62 -16.70 15.55
CA TRP A 138 -18.89 -17.62 14.69
C TRP A 138 -19.86 -18.31 13.71
N PRO A 139 -19.50 -18.50 12.43
CA PRO A 139 -20.34 -19.20 11.46
C PRO A 139 -20.78 -20.58 11.95
N GLN A 140 -21.99 -20.98 11.58
CA GLN A 140 -22.53 -22.30 11.96
C GLN A 140 -21.62 -23.44 11.52
N ASN A 141 -21.16 -23.41 10.26
CA ASN A 141 -20.22 -24.40 9.72
C ASN A 141 -19.19 -23.75 8.81
N GLY A 142 -17.91 -23.96 9.12
CA GLY A 142 -16.77 -23.34 8.46
C GLY A 142 -16.19 -22.17 9.27
N SER A 143 -15.36 -21.39 8.59
CA SER A 143 -14.77 -20.14 9.11
C SER A 143 -14.44 -19.22 7.95
N LEU A 144 -14.14 -17.95 8.21
CA LEU A 144 -13.65 -17.07 7.14
C LEU A 144 -12.29 -17.51 6.58
N GLY A 145 -11.50 -18.26 7.36
CA GLY A 145 -10.26 -18.88 6.88
C GLY A 145 -10.46 -19.97 5.82
N SER A 146 -11.72 -20.39 5.56
CA SER A 146 -12.02 -21.28 4.43
C SER A 146 -11.75 -20.63 3.08
N PHE A 147 -11.59 -19.31 3.03
CA PHE A 147 -11.29 -18.54 1.81
C PHE A 147 -9.80 -18.16 1.71
N ASP A 148 -8.95 -18.64 2.60
CA ASP A 148 -7.52 -18.35 2.56
C ASP A 148 -6.90 -18.85 1.23
N TYR A 149 -5.94 -18.10 0.70
CA TYR A 149 -5.27 -18.31 -0.59
C TYR A 149 -6.15 -18.14 -1.83
N GLU A 150 -7.40 -17.70 -1.65
CA GLU A 150 -8.27 -17.35 -2.77
C GLU A 150 -8.06 -15.90 -3.23
N ASN A 151 -8.18 -15.65 -4.54
CA ASN A 151 -8.31 -14.29 -5.03
C ASN A 151 -9.70 -13.75 -4.66
N ALA A 152 -9.74 -12.78 -3.75
CA ALA A 152 -10.95 -12.13 -3.28
C ALA A 152 -11.55 -11.16 -4.30
N ASN A 153 -10.81 -10.77 -5.35
CA ASN A 153 -11.36 -9.91 -6.39
C ASN A 153 -12.41 -10.68 -7.21
N GLY A 154 -13.61 -10.12 -7.29
CA GLY A 154 -14.75 -10.70 -7.97
C GLY A 154 -16.05 -10.54 -7.19
N THR A 155 -17.07 -11.30 -7.59
CA THR A 155 -18.39 -11.22 -6.98
C THR A 155 -18.50 -12.19 -5.81
N TRP A 156 -18.63 -11.65 -4.60
CA TRP A 156 -19.04 -12.39 -3.41
C TRP A 156 -20.56 -12.45 -3.37
N THR A 157 -21.12 -13.59 -2.95
CA THR A 157 -22.57 -13.79 -2.91
C THR A 157 -23.01 -14.26 -1.53
N VAL A 158 -23.95 -13.54 -0.92
CA VAL A 158 -24.76 -14.05 0.18
C VAL A 158 -26.02 -14.66 -0.40
N THR A 159 -26.22 -15.95 -0.17
CA THR A 159 -27.43 -16.67 -0.56
C THR A 159 -28.29 -16.86 0.67
N VAL A 160 -29.55 -16.42 0.59
CA VAL A 160 -30.57 -16.64 1.63
C VAL A 160 -31.66 -17.53 1.04
N ILE A 161 -31.80 -18.72 1.60
CA ILE A 161 -32.85 -19.68 1.27
C ILE A 161 -33.89 -19.61 2.40
N ASP A 162 -35.13 -19.26 2.07
CA ASP A 162 -36.22 -19.33 3.03
C ASP A 162 -37.04 -20.60 2.80
N THR A 163 -37.31 -21.36 3.87
CA THR A 163 -38.12 -22.60 3.84
C THR A 163 -39.46 -22.49 4.57
N ALA A 164 -39.88 -21.27 4.94
CA ALA A 164 -41.07 -20.96 5.74
C ALA A 164 -42.37 -21.68 5.33
N CYS A 165 -42.62 -21.87 4.03
CA CYS A 165 -43.84 -22.52 3.56
C CYS A 165 -43.88 -24.04 3.79
N ALA A 166 -42.75 -24.70 4.09
CA ALA A 166 -42.69 -26.16 4.25
C ALA A 166 -43.64 -26.67 5.36
N ASN A 167 -43.98 -25.82 6.34
CA ASN A 167 -44.91 -26.12 7.42
C ASN A 167 -46.20 -25.27 7.36
N GLY A 168 -46.63 -24.86 6.15
CA GLY A 168 -47.87 -24.09 5.97
C GLY A 168 -47.72 -22.58 6.14
N GLY A 169 -46.48 -22.06 6.20
CA GLY A 169 -46.21 -20.61 6.20
C GLY A 169 -46.60 -19.89 7.49
N GLY A 170 -46.75 -20.63 8.60
CA GLY A 170 -47.14 -20.09 9.89
C GLY A 170 -46.21 -20.54 11.00
N GLY A 171 -45.86 -19.59 11.87
CA GLY A 171 -45.10 -19.82 13.09
C GLY A 171 -45.93 -19.55 14.35
N PRO A 172 -45.27 -19.53 15.52
CA PRO A 172 -45.92 -19.28 16.81
C PRO A 172 -46.74 -17.97 16.87
N ASN A 173 -46.40 -16.99 16.03
CA ASN A 173 -46.98 -15.65 16.02
C ASN A 173 -47.94 -15.39 14.85
N GLY A 174 -48.34 -16.43 14.11
CA GLY A 174 -49.26 -16.33 12.97
C GLY A 174 -48.57 -16.55 11.62
N THR A 175 -49.15 -16.00 10.56
CA THR A 175 -48.63 -16.13 9.20
C THR A 175 -47.38 -15.28 9.05
N TRP A 176 -46.29 -15.92 8.64
CA TRP A 176 -45.03 -15.25 8.37
C TRP A 176 -45.12 -14.37 7.13
N THR A 177 -44.28 -13.33 7.08
CA THR A 177 -44.24 -12.36 5.97
C THR A 177 -42.88 -12.35 5.28
N PRO A 178 -42.78 -12.03 3.97
CA PRO A 178 -41.49 -11.97 3.28
C PRO A 178 -40.47 -11.08 3.99
N GLY A 179 -39.22 -11.55 4.07
CA GLY A 179 -38.13 -10.84 4.70
C GLY A 179 -37.47 -9.80 3.78
N TRP A 180 -36.44 -9.14 4.30
CA TRP A 180 -35.63 -8.17 3.56
C TRP A 180 -34.15 -8.26 3.98
N PHE A 181 -33.24 -8.31 3.00
CA PHE A 181 -31.81 -8.18 3.22
C PHE A 181 -31.38 -6.73 2.97
N ASP A 182 -30.78 -6.11 3.98
CA ASP A 182 -30.33 -4.71 3.92
C ASP A 182 -28.82 -4.62 3.63
N GLY A 183 -28.48 -4.63 2.35
CA GLY A 183 -27.11 -4.46 1.85
C GLY A 183 -26.56 -3.02 1.96
N GLY A 184 -27.44 -2.01 2.00
CA GLY A 184 -27.05 -0.59 2.06
C GLY A 184 -26.94 -0.02 3.47
N GLY A 185 -27.59 -0.65 4.46
CA GLY A 185 -27.69 -0.21 5.85
C GLY A 185 -26.68 -0.82 6.83
N GLY A 186 -25.62 -1.47 6.34
CA GLY A 186 -24.56 -2.02 7.19
C GLY A 186 -24.11 -3.44 6.84
N SER A 187 -24.81 -4.16 5.94
CA SER A 187 -24.32 -5.47 5.50
C SER A 187 -23.20 -5.32 4.47
N GLY A 188 -22.03 -5.88 4.77
CA GLY A 188 -20.86 -5.79 3.91
C GLY A 188 -19.81 -6.83 4.24
N ILE A 189 -18.90 -7.02 3.29
CA ILE A 189 -17.72 -7.86 3.47
C ILE A 189 -16.49 -6.97 3.62
N ALA A 190 -15.70 -7.19 4.67
CA ALA A 190 -14.56 -6.33 5.01
C ALA A 190 -13.26 -7.14 5.04
N PHE A 191 -12.19 -6.52 4.54
CA PHE A 191 -10.86 -7.09 4.49
C PHE A 191 -9.92 -6.31 5.39
N GLY A 192 -9.19 -7.05 6.22
CA GLY A 192 -8.21 -6.51 7.15
C GLY A 192 -6.82 -6.73 6.58
N LEU A 193 -5.91 -5.82 6.92
CA LEU A 193 -4.48 -6.06 6.75
C LEU A 193 -3.99 -6.79 8.00
N ALA A 194 -3.19 -7.84 7.81
CA ALA A 194 -2.28 -8.26 8.86
C ALA A 194 -1.51 -7.01 9.33
N SER A 195 -1.43 -6.76 10.64
CA SER A 195 -0.53 -5.71 11.13
C SER A 195 0.85 -6.01 10.55
N PRO A 196 1.48 -5.05 9.85
CA PRO A 196 2.82 -5.30 9.31
C PRO A 196 3.71 -5.73 10.48
N PRO A 197 4.67 -6.65 10.24
CA PRO A 197 5.63 -7.01 11.27
C PRO A 197 6.25 -5.71 11.82
N PRO A 198 6.64 -5.65 13.10
CA PRO A 198 7.50 -4.54 13.53
C PRO A 198 8.68 -4.47 12.56
N CYS A 199 8.99 -3.28 12.01
CA CYS A 199 10.06 -3.11 11.03
C CYS A 199 11.39 -3.63 11.59
N MET A 200 11.78 -4.86 11.22
CA MET A 200 12.82 -5.63 11.92
C MET A 200 14.19 -5.58 11.23
N ASN A 201 14.26 -5.05 10.01
CA ASN A 201 15.48 -5.07 9.22
C ASN A 201 15.74 -3.71 8.56
N PRO A 202 16.12 -2.66 9.32
CA PRO A 202 16.42 -1.37 8.71
C PRO A 202 17.59 -1.50 7.72
N ALA A 203 17.51 -0.75 6.63
CA ALA A 203 18.68 -0.54 5.78
C ALA A 203 19.86 -0.01 6.65
N PRO A 204 21.11 -0.37 6.32
CA PRO A 204 22.25 0.12 7.07
C PRO A 204 22.56 1.57 6.69
N ASP A 205 23.16 2.34 7.61
CA ASP A 205 23.84 3.56 7.22
C ASP A 205 24.98 3.24 6.23
N GLY A 206 25.21 4.16 5.30
CA GLY A 206 26.25 4.06 4.28
C GLY A 206 27.44 5.00 4.52
N PHE A 207 28.57 4.64 3.93
CA PHE A 207 29.79 5.44 3.99
C PHE A 207 30.53 5.37 2.66
N GLY A 208 31.06 6.51 2.21
CA GLY A 208 31.87 6.60 1.01
C GLY A 208 32.94 7.69 1.10
N VAL A 209 33.97 7.57 0.26
CA VAL A 209 34.99 8.61 0.09
C VAL A 209 35.03 9.02 -1.38
N VAL A 210 34.91 10.31 -1.65
CA VAL A 210 35.04 10.89 -3.00
C VAL A 210 36.33 11.70 -3.12
N CYS A 211 37.18 11.32 -4.08
CA CYS A 211 38.36 12.09 -4.44
C CYS A 211 37.99 13.29 -5.34
N PRO A 212 38.82 14.34 -5.40
CA PRO A 212 38.58 15.47 -6.31
C PRO A 212 38.38 15.01 -7.76
N GLY A 213 37.24 15.39 -8.35
CA GLY A 213 36.86 15.01 -9.72
C GLY A 213 36.24 13.60 -9.85
N GLY A 214 36.10 12.86 -8.76
CA GLY A 214 35.40 11.58 -8.72
C GLY A 214 33.91 11.69 -8.38
N THR A 215 33.22 10.55 -8.44
CA THR A 215 31.82 10.39 -8.05
C THR A 215 31.63 9.09 -7.27
N VAL A 216 30.57 9.01 -6.48
CA VAL A 216 30.12 7.82 -5.75
C VAL A 216 28.67 7.49 -6.14
N ASP A 217 28.39 6.20 -6.32
CA ASP A 217 27.07 5.67 -6.59
C ASP A 217 26.38 5.30 -5.27
N ILE A 218 25.62 6.25 -4.70
CA ILE A 218 24.89 6.04 -3.44
C ILE A 218 23.72 5.09 -3.68
N LEU A 219 22.99 5.25 -4.79
CA LEU A 219 21.85 4.39 -5.12
C LEU A 219 22.30 2.93 -5.31
N GLY A 220 23.41 2.71 -6.01
CA GLY A 220 23.99 1.39 -6.23
C GLY A 220 24.44 0.68 -4.95
N TYR A 221 24.90 1.42 -3.94
CA TYR A 221 25.18 0.85 -2.61
C TYR A 221 23.93 0.20 -1.99
N TYR A 222 22.81 0.91 -1.99
CA TYR A 222 21.56 0.42 -1.42
C TYR A 222 20.85 -0.63 -2.27
N LEU A 223 20.87 -0.49 -3.60
CA LEU A 223 20.41 -1.55 -4.51
C LEU A 223 21.26 -2.82 -4.40
N GLY A 224 22.53 -2.70 -4.01
CA GLY A 224 23.40 -3.83 -3.70
C GLY A 224 23.08 -4.49 -2.35
N TRP A 225 22.52 -3.74 -1.40
CA TRP A 225 22.02 -4.27 -0.12
C TRP A 225 20.74 -5.07 -0.31
N ASP A 226 19.72 -4.44 -0.88
CA ASP A 226 18.49 -5.13 -1.28
C ASP A 226 17.93 -4.51 -2.57
N PRO A 227 17.94 -5.25 -3.69
CA PRO A 227 17.45 -4.75 -4.98
C PRO A 227 15.92 -4.77 -5.10
N SER A 228 15.20 -5.36 -4.14
CA SER A 228 13.73 -5.40 -4.15
C SER A 228 13.09 -4.15 -3.55
N TRP A 229 13.86 -3.33 -2.84
CA TRP A 229 13.42 -2.10 -2.20
C TRP A 229 13.51 -0.89 -3.12
N THR A 230 12.79 0.17 -2.78
CA THR A 230 12.91 1.47 -3.46
C THR A 230 13.62 2.48 -2.57
N TYR A 231 14.56 3.24 -3.14
CA TYR A 231 15.39 4.19 -2.41
C TYR A 231 15.29 5.58 -3.02
N GLU A 232 15.07 6.60 -2.19
CA GLU A 232 15.18 8.01 -2.55
C GLU A 232 16.31 8.67 -1.77
N VAL A 233 17.17 9.42 -2.46
CA VAL A 233 18.35 10.05 -1.87
C VAL A 233 18.18 11.56 -1.88
N PHE A 234 18.39 12.18 -0.72
CA PHE A 234 18.31 13.61 -0.50
C PHE A 234 19.63 14.15 0.06
N ASP A 235 19.93 15.41 -0.23
CA ASP A 235 21.04 16.10 0.41
C ASP A 235 20.76 16.40 1.90
N GLY A 236 21.73 17.01 2.59
CA GLY A 236 21.60 17.38 4.00
C GLY A 236 20.49 18.40 4.31
N ASN A 237 19.87 19.01 3.30
CA ASN A 237 18.72 19.92 3.44
C ASN A 237 17.40 19.27 2.98
N TYR A 238 17.37 17.94 2.79
CA TYR A 238 16.22 17.20 2.27
C TYR A 238 15.79 17.61 0.85
N VAL A 239 16.73 18.05 0.01
CA VAL A 239 16.47 18.29 -1.42
C VAL A 239 16.82 17.02 -2.21
N PRO A 240 15.95 16.53 -3.11
CA PRO A 240 16.23 15.34 -3.90
C PRO A 240 17.54 15.47 -4.70
N VAL A 241 18.42 14.48 -4.58
CA VAL A 241 19.65 14.42 -5.35
C VAL A 241 19.29 14.07 -6.80
N ALA A 242 19.62 14.96 -7.73
CA ALA A 242 19.22 14.83 -9.14
C ALA A 242 19.81 13.58 -9.83
N ASP A 243 21.01 13.18 -9.44
CA ASP A 243 21.65 11.94 -9.90
C ASP A 243 22.36 11.24 -8.72
N PRO A 244 21.68 10.31 -8.04
CA PRO A 244 22.26 9.59 -6.89
C PRO A 244 23.27 8.51 -7.32
N THR A 245 23.46 8.28 -8.62
CA THR A 245 24.46 7.33 -9.14
C THR A 245 25.83 7.96 -9.37
N ALA A 246 25.90 9.29 -9.34
CA ALA A 246 27.12 10.05 -9.63
C ALA A 246 27.30 11.25 -8.69
N VAL A 247 27.30 11.01 -7.38
CA VAL A 247 27.42 12.06 -6.35
C VAL A 247 28.88 12.47 -6.15
N SER A 248 29.18 13.76 -6.28
CA SER A 248 30.55 14.30 -6.20
C SER A 248 30.81 15.24 -5.02
N GLN A 249 29.76 15.73 -4.36
CA GLN A 249 29.91 16.67 -3.24
C GLN A 249 30.00 15.91 -1.92
N PRO A 250 31.05 16.12 -1.11
CA PRO A 250 31.10 15.58 0.24
C PRO A 250 29.96 16.15 1.11
N GLY A 251 29.40 15.32 1.98
CA GLY A 251 28.35 15.71 2.90
C GLY A 251 27.54 14.51 3.42
N PHE A 252 26.58 14.82 4.28
CA PHE A 252 25.57 13.86 4.72
C PHE A 252 24.41 13.86 3.75
N TYR A 253 24.00 12.65 3.36
CA TYR A 253 22.83 12.40 2.53
C TYR A 253 21.79 11.62 3.34
N ASN A 254 20.54 12.04 3.24
CA ASN A 254 19.41 11.31 3.81
C ASN A 254 18.92 10.31 2.76
N VAL A 255 18.65 9.08 3.18
CA VAL A 255 18.11 8.06 2.29
C VAL A 255 16.82 7.50 2.89
N GLU A 256 15.76 7.58 2.10
CA GLU A 256 14.47 6.99 2.40
C GLU A 256 14.42 5.64 1.68
N ALA A 257 14.38 4.56 2.46
CA ALA A 257 14.37 3.18 1.96
C ALA A 257 13.00 2.55 2.25
N TYR A 258 12.27 2.20 1.20
CA TYR A 258 10.95 1.57 1.31
C TYR A 258 11.04 0.08 0.97
N ASP A 259 10.63 -0.73 1.95
CA ASP A 259 10.45 -2.17 1.80
C ASP A 259 9.02 -2.45 1.31
N PRO A 260 8.83 -2.89 0.05
CA PRO A 260 7.50 -3.18 -0.47
C PRO A 260 6.84 -4.43 0.14
N TRP A 261 7.60 -5.26 0.86
CA TRP A 261 7.08 -6.49 1.49
C TRP A 261 6.55 -6.21 2.89
N ASP A 262 7.32 -5.48 3.70
CA ASP A 262 6.92 -5.12 5.07
C ASP A 262 6.12 -3.79 5.13
N GLY A 263 6.06 -3.03 4.02
CA GLY A 263 5.44 -1.70 3.97
C GLY A 263 6.17 -0.66 4.82
N CYS A 264 7.40 -0.95 5.21
CA CYS A 264 8.21 -0.14 6.10
C CYS A 264 8.97 0.94 5.33
N LEU A 265 8.96 2.16 5.86
CA LEU A 265 9.81 3.25 5.41
C LEU A 265 10.91 3.47 6.45
N TYR A 266 12.16 3.35 6.03
CA TYR A 266 13.34 3.56 6.86
C TYR A 266 14.05 4.85 6.48
N TYR A 267 14.57 5.56 7.48
CA TYR A 267 15.39 6.75 7.31
C TYR A 267 16.82 6.42 7.74
N VAL A 268 17.74 6.44 6.78
CA VAL A 268 19.16 6.11 7.01
C VAL A 268 20.04 7.21 6.42
N TYR A 269 21.30 7.24 6.85
CA TYR A 269 22.25 8.26 6.40
C TYR A 269 23.34 7.65 5.54
N TYR A 270 23.82 8.42 4.57
CA TYR A 270 25.06 8.12 3.86
C TYR A 270 26.07 9.25 4.09
N ASP A 271 27.18 8.95 4.77
CA ASP A 271 28.28 9.89 4.97
C ASP A 271 29.26 9.80 3.80
N LEU A 272 29.28 10.83 2.95
CA LEU A 272 30.22 10.95 1.84
C LEU A 272 31.35 11.92 2.22
N GLN A 273 32.53 11.37 2.49
CA GLN A 273 33.68 12.18 2.89
C GLN A 273 34.53 12.61 1.70
N GLY A 274 35.07 13.83 1.77
CA GLY A 274 36.02 14.33 0.79
C GLY A 274 37.41 13.74 1.04
N GLY A 275 37.92 12.99 0.06
CA GLY A 275 39.31 12.54 0.05
C GLY A 275 40.27 13.71 -0.15
N ALA A 276 41.41 13.70 0.54
CA ALA A 276 42.45 14.69 0.30
C ALA A 276 43.01 14.54 -1.12
N ALA A 277 43.19 15.66 -1.82
CA ALA A 277 43.91 15.67 -3.09
C ALA A 277 45.33 15.11 -2.88
N PRO A 278 45.88 14.32 -3.81
CA PRO A 278 47.27 13.88 -3.73
C PRO A 278 48.21 15.10 -3.65
N ASN A 279 49.07 15.14 -2.64
CA ASN A 279 50.10 16.17 -2.54
C ASN A 279 51.27 15.81 -3.45
N LEU A 280 51.31 16.41 -4.65
CA LEU A 280 52.39 16.21 -5.61
C LEU A 280 53.64 17.06 -5.30
N GLY A 281 53.61 17.90 -4.25
CA GLY A 281 54.66 18.85 -3.96
C GLY A 281 54.60 20.10 -4.86
N PRO A 282 55.61 20.99 -4.80
CA PRO A 282 55.66 22.20 -5.61
C PRO A 282 55.91 21.89 -7.09
N ASP A 283 55.52 22.83 -7.96
CA ASP A 283 55.81 22.77 -9.40
C ASP A 283 57.32 22.61 -9.65
N GLN A 284 57.66 21.67 -10.55
CA GLN A 284 59.04 21.34 -10.88
C GLN A 284 59.47 22.11 -12.13
N LEU A 285 60.58 22.84 -12.03
CA LEU A 285 61.22 23.46 -13.17
C LEU A 285 62.35 22.55 -13.66
N VAL A 286 62.20 22.01 -14.87
CA VAL A 286 63.24 21.21 -15.52
C VAL A 286 63.88 22.04 -16.62
N SER A 287 65.16 22.37 -16.47
CA SER A 287 65.95 22.97 -17.54
C SER A 287 66.77 21.89 -18.23
N ASP A 288 66.41 21.56 -19.48
CA ASP A 288 67.16 20.60 -20.27
C ASP A 288 67.88 21.29 -21.45
N CYS A 289 69.12 20.90 -21.71
CA CYS A 289 69.90 21.36 -22.84
C CYS A 289 69.76 20.38 -24.00
N GLY A 290 68.69 20.55 -24.79
CA GLY A 290 68.51 19.97 -26.13
C GLY A 290 69.01 18.53 -26.31
N GLY A 291 68.20 17.55 -25.89
CA GLY A 291 68.39 16.13 -26.22
C GLY A 291 68.45 15.17 -25.03
N ALA A 292 68.32 15.63 -23.79
CA ALA A 292 68.15 14.71 -22.67
C ALA A 292 66.70 14.24 -22.54
N GLN A 293 66.50 13.12 -21.86
CA GLN A 293 65.19 12.58 -21.53
C GLN A 293 64.90 12.88 -20.06
N THR A 294 63.72 13.45 -19.79
CA THR A 294 63.28 13.74 -18.42
C THR A 294 62.30 12.67 -17.96
N ASN A 295 62.62 11.99 -16.86
CA ASN A 295 61.70 11.05 -16.24
C ASN A 295 60.72 11.81 -15.33
N LEU A 296 59.51 12.08 -15.83
CA LEU A 296 58.47 12.78 -15.09
C LEU A 296 58.03 12.03 -13.81
N THR A 297 58.10 10.70 -13.81
CA THR A 297 57.74 9.91 -12.62
C THR A 297 58.72 10.07 -11.46
N ALA A 298 59.95 10.50 -11.74
CA ALA A 298 60.96 10.77 -10.71
C ALA A 298 60.82 12.17 -10.10
N LEU A 299 60.00 13.05 -10.69
CA LEU A 299 59.85 14.45 -10.26
C LEU A 299 58.79 14.65 -9.19
N PHE A 300 57.89 13.67 -9.01
CA PHE A 300 56.74 13.79 -8.13
C PHE A 300 56.62 12.56 -7.21
N PRO A 301 56.06 12.72 -6.00
CA PRO A 301 55.75 11.59 -5.13
C PRO A 301 54.49 10.86 -5.61
N LEU A 302 54.68 9.77 -6.38
CA LEU A 302 53.58 9.06 -7.06
C LEU A 302 53.17 7.74 -6.38
N ALA A 303 53.60 7.51 -5.14
CA ALA A 303 53.31 6.26 -4.44
C ALA A 303 51.79 6.05 -4.30
N GLY A 304 51.28 4.93 -4.86
CA GLY A 304 49.86 4.60 -4.83
C GLY A 304 48.97 5.37 -5.81
N LEU A 305 49.56 6.17 -6.71
CA LEU A 305 48.84 6.94 -7.72
C LEU A 305 48.99 6.32 -9.12
N THR A 306 47.93 6.41 -9.92
CA THR A 306 48.00 6.16 -11.37
C THR A 306 48.22 7.49 -12.07
N THR A 307 49.21 7.57 -12.96
CA THR A 307 49.55 8.83 -13.66
C THR A 307 49.38 8.74 -15.15
N SER A 308 48.87 9.83 -15.73
CA SER A 308 48.87 10.10 -17.17
C SER A 308 49.55 11.45 -17.41
N TRP A 309 50.52 11.50 -18.32
CA TRP A 309 51.28 12.72 -18.62
C TRP A 309 50.83 13.30 -19.95
N THR A 310 50.77 14.64 -20.04
CA THR A 310 50.48 15.32 -21.30
C THR A 310 51.42 16.50 -21.50
N PHE A 311 51.76 16.80 -22.76
CA PHE A 311 52.49 17.98 -23.17
C PHE A 311 51.70 18.69 -24.29
N ASN A 312 51.35 19.95 -24.05
CA ASN A 312 50.47 20.74 -24.94
C ASN A 312 49.15 20.02 -25.32
N GLY A 313 48.58 19.25 -24.38
CA GLY A 313 47.32 18.54 -24.58
C GLY A 313 47.43 17.17 -25.24
N SER A 314 48.63 16.74 -25.65
CA SER A 314 48.89 15.40 -26.19
C SER A 314 49.53 14.51 -25.12
N ALA A 315 49.14 13.23 -25.03
CA ALA A 315 49.77 12.28 -24.13
C ALA A 315 51.25 12.05 -24.50
N ILE A 316 52.12 11.93 -23.48
CA ILE A 316 53.57 11.68 -23.61
C ILE A 316 54.03 10.51 -22.75
#